data_AF-A0A7W1K7R5-F1
#
_entry.id   AF-A0A7W1K7R5-F1
#
_cell.length_a   1.000
_cell.length_b   1.000
_cell.length_c   1.000
_cell.angle_alpha   90.00
_cell.angle_beta   90.00
_cell.angle_gamma   90.00
#
_symmetry.space_group_name_H-M   'P 1'
#
loop_
_entity.id
_entity.type
_entity.pdbx_description
1 polymer ?
#
loop_
_entity_poly.entity_id
_entity_poly.type
_entity_poly.pdbx_seq_one_letter_code
_entity_poly.pdbx_strand_id
1 'polypeptide(L)'
;MGLRVKLASAAVVVFAVLATAASGSPSADLTAIGRDFGADRKVTPCRFTLAQLEGARTQVNADVETYAAGLLAAIDREIKRWKDGECTAKKVAAAAGSKLRIVSIQPKGGARAESVTIKNFSRKTVNLRGYALRDAGDHTLKLRSTNLEAGKSLRIVTGCRRGSKTALRRGSRYYACRSKQVWDDGGDIVELLGRGGGLLSSRRYGTPPAPTA
;
A
#
# COMPACT_ATOMS: atom_id res chain seq x y z
N MET A 1 2.08 -32.37 -64.71
CA MET A 1 0.88 -31.51 -64.49
C MET A 1 0.25 -31.95 -63.16
N GLY A 2 0.11 -31.18 -62.09
CA GLY A 2 0.42 -29.78 -61.83
C GLY A 2 0.50 -29.57 -60.31
N LEU A 3 1.45 -28.73 -59.91
CA LEU A 3 1.71 -28.29 -58.53
C LEU A 3 0.64 -27.26 -58.14
N ARG A 4 -0.11 -27.49 -57.05
CA ARG A 4 -1.02 -26.47 -56.49
C ARG A 4 -0.57 -26.10 -55.08
N VAL A 5 0.25 -25.06 -55.01
CA VAL A 5 0.56 -24.33 -53.78
C VAL A 5 -0.66 -23.46 -53.43
N LYS A 6 -1.26 -23.68 -52.26
CA LYS A 6 -2.24 -22.75 -51.68
C LYS A 6 -1.59 -22.02 -50.51
N LEU A 7 -1.13 -20.79 -50.77
CA LEU A 7 -0.83 -19.81 -49.73
C LEU A 7 -2.15 -19.33 -49.14
N ALA A 8 -2.39 -19.65 -47.86
CA ALA A 8 -3.45 -19.04 -47.08
C ALA A 8 -2.81 -18.02 -46.12
N SER A 9 -2.89 -16.74 -46.48
CA SER A 9 -2.52 -15.62 -45.64
C SER A 9 -3.52 -15.49 -44.49
N ALA A 10 -3.15 -15.92 -43.28
CA ALA A 10 -3.91 -15.65 -42.08
C ALA A 10 -3.53 -14.27 -41.53
N ALA A 11 -4.36 -13.27 -41.81
CA ALA A 11 -4.28 -11.96 -41.16
C ALA A 11 -4.76 -12.10 -39.70
N VAL A 12 -3.81 -12.13 -38.76
CA VAL A 12 -4.11 -12.09 -37.33
C VAL A 12 -4.45 -10.66 -36.95
N VAL A 13 -5.74 -10.35 -36.82
CA VAL A 13 -6.23 -9.11 -36.23
C VAL A 13 -6.02 -9.19 -34.72
N VAL A 14 -4.95 -8.54 -34.23
CA VAL A 14 -4.72 -8.36 -32.80
C VAL A 14 -5.64 -7.25 -32.31
N PHE A 15 -6.85 -7.62 -31.84
CA PHE A 15 -7.66 -6.72 -31.00
C PHE A 15 -6.97 -6.58 -29.65
N ALA A 16 -6.11 -5.57 -29.52
CA ALA A 16 -5.65 -5.10 -28.22
C ALA A 16 -6.87 -4.48 -27.51
N VAL A 17 -7.53 -5.27 -26.66
CA VAL A 17 -8.48 -4.75 -25.67
C VAL A 17 -7.68 -3.90 -24.69
N LEU A 18 -7.51 -2.62 -25.01
CA LEU A 18 -7.12 -1.62 -24.04
C LEU A 18 -8.26 -1.56 -23.04
N ALA A 19 -8.10 -2.23 -21.90
CA ALA A 19 -8.96 -2.01 -20.77
C ALA A 19 -8.91 -0.51 -20.46
N THR A 20 -9.97 0.21 -20.81
CA THR A 20 -10.21 1.57 -20.36
C THR A 20 -10.26 1.50 -18.84
N ALA A 21 -9.14 1.81 -18.18
CA ALA A 21 -9.21 2.22 -16.80
C ALA A 21 -10.14 3.42 -16.81
N ALA A 22 -11.38 3.24 -16.34
CA ALA A 22 -12.35 4.31 -16.25
C ALA A 22 -11.71 5.43 -15.44
N SER A 23 -11.23 6.46 -16.13
CA SER A 23 -10.80 7.71 -15.51
C SER A 23 -12.07 8.30 -14.91
N GLY A 24 -12.18 8.28 -13.59
CA GLY A 24 -13.23 9.02 -12.91
C GLY A 24 -13.18 10.49 -13.35
N SER A 25 -14.30 11.20 -13.24
CA SER A 25 -14.26 12.65 -13.38
C SER A 25 -13.32 13.26 -12.31
N PRO A 26 -12.70 14.43 -12.56
CA PRO A 26 -11.89 15.12 -11.55
C PRO A 26 -12.60 15.28 -10.19
N SER A 27 -13.92 15.47 -10.19
CA SER A 27 -14.76 15.53 -8.99
C SER A 27 -14.86 14.20 -8.24
N ALA A 28 -14.98 13.07 -8.95
CA ALA A 28 -14.98 11.75 -8.36
C ALA A 28 -13.62 11.41 -7.74
N ASP A 29 -12.53 11.79 -8.42
CA ASP A 29 -11.17 11.62 -7.92
C ASP A 29 -10.93 12.47 -6.66
N LEU A 30 -11.35 13.75 -6.66
CA LEU A 30 -11.26 14.60 -5.47
C LEU A 30 -12.04 14.01 -4.30
N THR A 31 -13.24 13.47 -4.54
CA THR A 31 -14.05 12.82 -3.49
C THR A 31 -13.34 11.59 -2.90
N ALA A 32 -12.74 10.76 -3.76
CA ALA A 32 -12.00 9.57 -3.33
C ALA A 32 -10.73 9.93 -2.55
N ILE A 33 -10.00 10.95 -3.01
CA ILE A 33 -8.79 11.47 -2.36
C ILE A 33 -9.14 12.15 -1.04
N GLY A 34 -10.20 12.96 -0.99
CA GLY A 34 -10.68 13.59 0.24
C GLY A 34 -11.12 12.56 1.29
N ARG A 35 -11.75 11.46 0.87
CA ARG A 35 -12.10 10.34 1.77
C ARG A 35 -10.86 9.65 2.34
N ASP A 36 -9.83 9.48 1.51
CA ASP A 36 -8.55 8.90 1.93
C ASP A 36 -7.82 9.84 2.90
N PHE A 37 -7.82 11.15 2.61
CA PHE A 37 -7.23 12.20 3.43
C PHE A 37 -7.91 12.40 4.78
N GLY A 38 -9.23 12.23 4.86
CA GLY A 38 -10.02 12.81 5.95
C GLY A 38 -9.55 12.46 7.36
N ALA A 39 -9.33 11.18 7.66
CA ALA A 39 -9.25 10.74 9.05
C ALA A 39 -7.84 10.80 9.69
N ASP A 40 -6.80 11.04 8.90
CA ASP A 40 -5.40 11.18 9.33
C ASP A 40 -4.69 12.39 8.68
N ARG A 41 -5.42 13.17 7.86
CA ARG A 41 -4.93 14.29 7.07
C ARG A 41 -3.74 13.89 6.17
N LYS A 42 -3.75 12.66 5.64
CA LYS A 42 -2.72 12.16 4.72
C LYS A 42 -3.34 11.47 3.52
N VAL A 43 -2.80 11.75 2.32
CA VAL A 43 -3.11 10.96 1.13
C VAL A 43 -2.20 9.73 1.13
N THR A 44 -2.79 8.55 1.07
CA THR A 44 -2.09 7.28 1.12
C THR A 44 -1.10 7.17 -0.05
N PRO A 45 0.18 6.90 0.22
CA PRO A 45 1.18 6.84 -0.82
C PRO A 45 0.94 5.83 -1.92
N CYS A 46 1.10 6.29 -3.16
CA CYS A 46 0.86 5.52 -4.39
C CYS A 46 -0.52 4.85 -4.47
N ARG A 47 -1.54 5.38 -3.78
CA ARG A 47 -2.90 4.86 -3.87
C ARG A 47 -3.60 5.31 -5.15
N PHE A 48 -3.45 6.58 -5.48
CA PHE A 48 -4.06 7.23 -6.64
C PHE A 48 -3.05 7.32 -7.78
N THR A 49 -3.55 7.26 -9.01
CA THR A 49 -2.70 7.49 -10.19
C THR A 49 -2.31 8.95 -10.32
N LEU A 50 -1.24 9.25 -11.07
CA LEU A 50 -0.84 10.63 -11.34
C LEU A 50 -1.99 11.45 -11.96
N ALA A 51 -2.71 10.87 -12.93
CA ALA A 51 -3.84 11.54 -13.58
C ALA A 51 -4.98 11.88 -12.60
N GLN A 52 -5.27 10.99 -11.64
CA GLN A 52 -6.29 11.25 -10.61
C GLN A 52 -5.85 12.36 -9.65
N LEU A 53 -4.58 12.36 -9.26
CA LEU A 53 -4.02 13.40 -8.40
C LEU A 53 -4.02 14.77 -9.10
N GLU A 54 -3.57 14.82 -10.36
CA GLU A 54 -3.57 16.05 -11.17
C GLU A 54 -4.99 16.55 -11.45
N GLY A 55 -5.92 15.64 -11.78
CA GLY A 55 -7.34 15.96 -11.93
C GLY A 55 -7.94 16.54 -10.66
N ALA A 56 -7.80 15.85 -9.53
CA ALA A 56 -8.30 16.32 -8.23
C ALA A 56 -7.67 17.64 -7.79
N ARG A 57 -6.37 17.84 -8.04
CA ARG A 57 -5.66 19.09 -7.72
C ARG A 57 -6.35 20.31 -8.33
N THR A 58 -6.83 20.20 -9.57
CA THR A 58 -7.54 21.32 -10.24
C THR A 58 -8.87 21.68 -9.60
N GLN A 59 -9.44 20.77 -8.79
CA GLN A 59 -10.73 20.93 -8.13
C GLN A 59 -10.59 21.44 -6.69
N VAL A 60 -9.39 21.48 -6.12
CA VAL A 60 -9.17 22.01 -4.76
C VAL A 60 -9.20 23.53 -4.81
N ASN A 61 -10.24 24.11 -4.20
CA ASN A 61 -10.42 25.55 -4.05
C ASN A 61 -10.43 25.94 -2.55
N ALA A 62 -10.62 27.23 -2.25
CA ALA A 62 -10.64 27.74 -0.89
C ALA A 62 -11.72 27.07 0.00
N ASP A 63 -12.87 26.72 -0.57
CA ASP A 63 -13.95 26.03 0.15
C ASP A 63 -13.51 24.62 0.55
N VAL A 64 -12.86 23.88 -0.36
CA VAL A 64 -12.33 22.55 -0.06
C VAL A 64 -11.27 22.61 1.04
N GLU A 65 -10.34 23.57 0.98
CA GLU A 65 -9.32 23.76 2.02
C GLU A 65 -9.93 24.18 3.38
N THR A 66 -11.09 24.83 3.38
CA THR A 66 -11.82 25.15 4.62
C THR A 66 -12.25 23.87 5.36
N TYR A 67 -12.70 22.85 4.64
CA TYR A 67 -13.17 21.59 5.22
C TYR A 67 -12.11 20.49 5.29
N ALA A 68 -11.04 20.60 4.48
CA ALA A 68 -9.97 19.62 4.37
C ALA A 68 -8.61 20.32 4.34
N ALA A 69 -8.32 21.12 5.37
CA ALA A 69 -7.09 21.90 5.46
C ALA A 69 -5.83 21.05 5.24
N GLY A 70 -5.01 21.46 4.26
CA GLY A 70 -3.76 20.79 3.89
C GLY A 70 -3.90 19.70 2.83
N LEU A 71 -5.10 19.51 2.27
CA LEU A 71 -5.37 18.52 1.23
C LEU A 71 -4.54 18.78 -0.02
N LEU A 72 -4.48 20.03 -0.50
CA LEU A 72 -3.68 20.42 -1.67
C LEU A 72 -2.20 20.08 -1.47
N ALA A 73 -1.65 20.41 -0.30
CA ALA A 73 -0.27 20.08 0.03
C ALA A 73 -0.03 18.56 0.08
N ALA A 74 -1.02 17.77 0.50
CA ALA A 74 -0.93 16.31 0.48
C ALA A 74 -0.99 15.74 -0.93
N ILE A 75 -1.85 16.27 -1.80
CA ILE A 75 -1.90 15.91 -3.22
C ILE A 75 -0.56 16.25 -3.89
N ASP A 76 -0.01 17.45 -3.66
CA ASP A 76 1.27 17.88 -4.25
C ASP A 76 2.44 16.99 -3.84
N ARG A 77 2.48 16.53 -2.58
CA ARG A 77 3.48 15.55 -2.13
C ARG A 77 3.40 14.24 -2.90
N GLU A 78 2.19 13.75 -3.18
CA GLU A 78 2.02 12.50 -3.91
C GLU A 78 2.27 12.67 -5.41
N ILE A 79 1.91 13.80 -6.02
CA ILE A 79 2.32 14.13 -7.39
C ILE A 79 3.86 14.14 -7.49
N LYS A 80 4.54 14.77 -6.54
CA LYS A 80 6.00 14.75 -6.48
C LYS A 80 6.55 13.33 -6.38
N ARG A 81 5.97 12.49 -5.51
CA ARG A 81 6.35 11.07 -5.36
C ARG A 81 6.22 10.28 -6.67
N TRP A 82 5.18 10.55 -7.45
CA TRP A 82 5.03 9.98 -8.80
C TRP A 82 6.12 10.46 -9.75
N LYS A 83 6.42 11.77 -9.77
CA LYS A 83 7.46 12.36 -10.62
C LYS A 83 8.87 11.88 -10.27
N ASP A 84 9.11 11.60 -8.98
CA ASP A 84 10.37 11.03 -8.49
C ASP A 84 10.49 9.51 -8.78
N GLY A 85 9.48 8.88 -9.40
CA GLY A 85 9.48 7.45 -9.78
C GLY A 85 9.23 6.49 -8.62
N GLU A 86 8.92 7.01 -7.44
CA GLU A 86 8.58 6.20 -6.27
C GLU A 86 7.24 5.48 -6.45
N CYS A 87 6.29 6.10 -7.15
CA CYS A 87 5.05 5.48 -7.61
C CYS A 87 5.07 5.20 -9.12
N THR A 88 4.55 4.04 -9.53
CA THR A 88 4.33 3.73 -10.96
C THR A 88 2.99 3.04 -11.14
N ALA A 89 2.36 3.17 -12.30
CA ALA A 89 1.08 2.53 -12.60
C ALA A 89 1.14 1.01 -12.35
N LYS A 90 2.27 0.40 -12.70
CA LYS A 90 2.56 -1.00 -12.42
C LYS A 90 2.57 -1.32 -10.92
N LYS A 91 3.20 -0.49 -10.10
CA LYS A 91 3.24 -0.66 -8.64
C LYS A 91 1.84 -0.53 -8.03
N VAL A 92 1.06 0.46 -8.46
CA VAL A 92 -0.32 0.68 -7.97
C VAL A 92 -1.25 -0.46 -8.37
N ALA A 93 -1.21 -0.90 -9.63
CA ALA A 93 -2.01 -2.03 -10.10
C ALA A 93 -1.64 -3.34 -9.38
N ALA A 94 -0.34 -3.60 -9.20
CA ALA A 94 0.13 -4.76 -8.44
C ALA A 94 -0.34 -4.70 -6.98
N ALA A 95 -0.44 -3.49 -6.42
CA ALA A 95 -0.88 -3.28 -5.06
C ALA A 95 -2.39 -3.53 -4.89
N ALA A 96 -3.21 -2.97 -5.77
CA ALA A 96 -4.65 -3.18 -5.80
C ALA A 96 -5.04 -4.65 -6.02
N GLY A 97 -4.25 -5.39 -6.80
CA GLY A 97 -4.44 -6.83 -7.03
C GLY A 97 -3.91 -7.75 -5.92
N SER A 98 -3.17 -7.22 -4.96
CA SER A 98 -2.54 -8.02 -3.91
C SER A 98 -3.58 -8.62 -2.97
N LYS A 99 -3.39 -9.90 -2.63
CA LYS A 99 -4.19 -10.61 -1.63
C LYS A 99 -3.49 -10.68 -0.27
N LEU A 100 -2.44 -9.89 -0.06
CA LEU A 100 -1.82 -9.74 1.26
C LEU A 100 -2.55 -8.69 2.07
N ARG A 101 -3.02 -9.05 3.27
CA ARG A 101 -3.78 -8.14 4.13
C ARG A 101 -3.29 -8.16 5.57
N ILE A 102 -3.46 -7.03 6.25
CA ILE A 102 -3.26 -6.94 7.70
C ILE A 102 -4.49 -7.53 8.41
N VAL A 103 -4.29 -8.58 9.19
CA VAL A 103 -5.38 -9.32 9.86
C VAL A 103 -5.46 -9.10 11.37
N SER A 104 -4.39 -8.61 12.00
CA SER A 104 -4.41 -8.24 13.42
C SER A 104 -3.24 -7.30 13.74
N ILE A 105 -3.44 -6.42 14.72
CA ILE A 105 -2.44 -5.48 15.23
C ILE A 105 -2.48 -5.56 16.75
N GLN A 106 -1.31 -5.75 17.35
CA GLN A 106 -1.07 -5.73 18.80
C GLN A 106 -0.09 -4.60 19.07
N PRO A 107 -0.54 -3.39 19.45
CA PRO A 107 0.37 -2.27 19.68
C PRO A 107 1.03 -2.32 21.06
N LYS A 108 0.33 -2.91 22.04
CA LYS A 108 0.74 -2.87 23.45
C LYS A 108 1.88 -3.82 23.80
N GLY A 109 2.65 -3.41 24.81
CA GLY A 109 3.65 -4.23 25.49
C GLY A 109 5.10 -3.94 25.09
N GLY A 110 5.38 -2.78 24.50
CA GLY A 110 6.72 -2.38 24.10
C GLY A 110 7.20 -3.06 22.82
N ALA A 111 8.37 -2.65 22.30
CA ALA A 111 8.91 -3.12 21.03
C ALA A 111 8.97 -4.66 20.92
N ARG A 112 9.20 -5.39 22.02
CA ARG A 112 9.32 -6.86 22.02
C ARG A 112 7.98 -7.60 21.93
N ALA A 113 6.86 -6.94 22.24
CA ALA A 113 5.53 -7.54 22.21
C ALA A 113 4.66 -7.00 21.09
N GLU A 114 4.89 -5.74 20.70
CA GLU A 114 4.15 -5.08 19.66
C GLU A 114 4.34 -5.83 18.32
N SER A 115 3.24 -6.07 17.62
CA SER A 115 3.28 -6.88 16.41
C SER A 115 2.09 -6.68 15.49
N VAL A 116 2.34 -6.90 14.20
CA VAL A 116 1.33 -6.88 13.15
C VAL A 116 1.28 -8.24 12.50
N THR A 117 0.09 -8.80 12.34
CA THR A 117 -0.09 -10.06 11.62
C THR A 117 -0.61 -9.77 10.23
N ILE A 118 0.13 -10.24 9.22
CA ILE A 118 -0.29 -10.23 7.82
C ILE A 118 -0.70 -11.64 7.38
N LYS A 119 -1.64 -11.75 6.45
CA LYS A 119 -2.07 -13.01 5.86
C LYS A 119 -2.05 -12.93 4.34
N ASN A 120 -1.57 -13.99 3.71
CA ASN A 120 -1.61 -14.17 2.26
C ASN A 120 -2.88 -14.92 1.87
N PHE A 121 -3.86 -14.21 1.31
CA PHE A 121 -5.09 -14.80 0.79
C PHE A 121 -4.98 -15.23 -0.67
N SER A 122 -3.81 -15.13 -1.29
CA SER A 122 -3.60 -15.66 -2.65
C SER A 122 -3.36 -17.16 -2.61
N ARG A 123 -3.38 -17.77 -3.80
CA ARG A 123 -3.02 -19.19 -4.03
C ARG A 123 -1.52 -19.41 -4.25
N LYS A 124 -0.69 -18.36 -4.16
CA LYS A 124 0.75 -18.43 -4.47
C LYS A 124 1.57 -17.97 -3.27
N THR A 125 2.77 -18.53 -3.11
CA THR A 125 3.74 -18.02 -2.14
C THR A 125 4.22 -16.63 -2.55
N VAL A 126 4.29 -15.70 -1.60
CA VAL A 126 4.80 -14.35 -1.83
C VAL A 126 6.15 -14.17 -1.14
N ASN A 127 7.15 -13.74 -1.89
CA ASN A 127 8.41 -13.26 -1.31
C ASN A 127 8.22 -11.82 -0.83
N LEU A 128 8.36 -11.61 0.47
CA LEU A 128 8.15 -10.33 1.15
C LEU A 128 9.41 -9.44 1.17
N ARG A 129 10.46 -9.76 0.42
CA ARG A 129 11.66 -8.91 0.32
C ARG A 129 11.28 -7.51 -0.17
N GLY A 130 11.61 -6.51 0.63
CA GLY A 130 11.37 -5.11 0.30
C GLY A 130 9.92 -4.64 0.48
N TYR A 131 9.07 -5.48 1.09
CA TYR A 131 7.79 -5.04 1.63
C TYR A 131 8.03 -4.26 2.91
N ALA A 132 7.08 -3.43 3.32
CA ALA A 132 7.19 -2.67 4.56
C ALA A 132 5.87 -2.58 5.29
N LEU A 133 5.95 -2.43 6.61
CA LEU A 133 4.85 -1.91 7.41
C LEU A 133 5.19 -0.47 7.80
N ARG A 134 4.21 0.42 7.75
CA ARG A 134 4.36 1.82 8.10
C ARG A 134 3.19 2.29 8.97
N ASP A 135 3.45 3.17 9.92
CA ASP A 135 2.44 3.84 10.76
C ASP A 135 2.11 5.25 10.22
N ALA A 136 1.17 5.97 10.82
CA ALA A 136 0.90 7.35 10.38
C ALA A 136 2.03 8.32 10.78
N GLY A 137 2.92 7.96 11.70
CA GLY A 137 4.14 8.71 12.00
C GLY A 137 5.27 8.57 10.96
N ASP A 138 5.05 7.82 9.87
CA ASP A 138 6.04 7.45 8.85
C ASP A 138 7.20 6.56 9.38
N HIS A 139 7.07 6.01 10.59
CA HIS A 139 7.93 4.96 11.09
C HIS A 139 7.75 3.69 10.26
N THR A 140 8.84 3.25 9.62
CA THR A 140 8.78 2.14 8.65
C THR A 140 9.58 0.92 9.12
N LEU A 141 8.94 -0.26 9.09
CA LEU A 141 9.56 -1.57 9.24
C LEU A 141 9.70 -2.27 7.89
N LYS A 142 10.91 -2.24 7.31
CA LYS A 142 11.20 -2.96 6.06
C LYS A 142 11.46 -4.44 6.33
N LEU A 143 10.75 -5.30 5.60
CA LEU A 143 10.92 -6.75 5.66
C LEU A 143 12.11 -7.18 4.80
N ARG A 144 12.99 -7.97 5.42
CA ARG A 144 14.04 -8.72 4.72
C ARG A 144 13.44 -9.89 3.95
N SER A 145 14.28 -10.61 3.19
CA SER A 145 13.84 -11.76 2.40
C SER A 145 13.15 -12.81 3.26
N THR A 146 11.85 -13.03 3.03
CA THR A 146 11.08 -14.07 3.69
C THR A 146 9.85 -14.46 2.87
N ASN A 147 9.48 -15.73 2.87
CA ASN A 147 8.41 -16.26 2.00
C ASN A 147 7.12 -16.53 2.78
N LEU A 148 6.04 -15.85 2.45
CA LEU A 148 4.73 -16.15 3.03
C LEU A 148 3.92 -17.03 2.09
N GLU A 149 3.80 -18.30 2.47
CA GLU A 149 3.01 -19.30 1.74
C GLU A 149 1.55 -18.90 1.58
N ALA A 150 0.89 -19.49 0.58
CA ALA A 150 -0.53 -19.32 0.33
C ALA A 150 -1.37 -19.69 1.57
N GLY A 151 -2.36 -18.87 1.91
CA GLY A 151 -3.25 -19.06 3.05
C GLY A 151 -2.63 -18.86 4.43
N LYS A 152 -1.30 -18.71 4.55
CA LYS A 152 -0.60 -18.60 5.83
C LYS A 152 -0.54 -17.15 6.33
N SER A 153 -0.33 -17.04 7.64
CA SER A 153 -0.11 -15.76 8.33
C SER A 153 1.33 -15.64 8.83
N LEU A 154 1.83 -14.41 8.86
CA LEU A 154 3.11 -14.05 9.45
C LEU A 154 2.88 -12.96 10.50
N ARG A 155 3.29 -13.23 11.74
CA ARG A 155 3.32 -12.25 12.83
C ARG A 155 4.66 -11.53 12.82
N ILE A 156 4.64 -10.25 12.51
CA ILE A 156 5.80 -9.36 12.45
C ILE A 156 5.88 -8.64 13.79
N VAL A 157 6.87 -9.00 14.60
CA VAL A 157 7.19 -8.39 15.90
C VAL A 157 8.23 -7.31 15.66
N THR A 158 8.04 -6.12 16.22
CA THR A 158 8.98 -5.01 15.98
C THR A 158 10.36 -5.27 16.56
N GLY A 159 10.39 -5.81 17.78
CA GLY A 159 11.61 -6.00 18.56
C GLY A 159 12.45 -7.18 18.09
N CYS A 160 13.58 -7.37 18.77
CA CYS A 160 14.48 -8.48 18.51
C CYS A 160 13.99 -9.76 19.18
N ARG A 161 14.28 -10.91 18.58
CA ARG A 161 14.21 -12.20 19.29
C ARG A 161 15.26 -12.21 20.40
N ARG A 162 14.92 -12.78 21.57
CA ARG A 162 15.89 -12.99 22.66
C ARG A 162 17.15 -13.69 22.12
N GLY A 163 18.32 -13.13 22.44
CA GLY A 163 19.63 -13.64 21.98
C GLY A 163 19.97 -13.32 20.52
N SER A 164 19.20 -12.47 19.84
CA SER A 164 19.53 -12.00 18.49
C SER A 164 19.62 -10.48 18.44
N LYS A 165 20.55 -9.98 17.62
CA LYS A 165 20.77 -8.56 17.34
C LYS A 165 20.38 -8.17 15.90
N THR A 166 19.77 -9.10 15.16
CA THR A 166 19.42 -8.88 13.75
C THR A 166 17.98 -9.32 13.46
N ALA A 167 17.41 -8.75 12.39
CA ALA A 167 16.09 -9.14 11.94
C ALA A 167 16.10 -10.57 11.39
N LEU A 168 15.16 -11.41 11.84
CA LEU A 168 15.11 -12.82 11.45
C LEU A 168 13.70 -13.37 11.47
N ARG A 169 13.50 -14.52 10.82
CA ARG A 169 12.27 -15.30 10.92
C ARG A 169 12.48 -16.57 11.74
N ARG A 170 11.48 -16.92 12.55
CA ARG A 170 11.36 -18.21 13.23
C ARG A 170 9.92 -18.70 13.13
N GLY A 171 9.69 -19.71 12.29
CA GLY A 171 8.35 -20.25 12.04
C GLY A 171 7.40 -19.19 11.48
N SER A 172 6.28 -18.96 12.16
CA SER A 172 5.26 -17.96 11.82
C SER A 172 5.54 -16.56 12.38
N ARG A 173 6.72 -16.33 13.00
CA ARG A 173 7.12 -15.03 13.54
C ARG A 173 8.30 -14.45 12.78
N TYR A 174 8.21 -13.17 12.43
CA TYR A 174 9.32 -12.36 11.94
C TYR A 174 9.65 -11.30 12.99
N TYR A 175 10.92 -11.16 13.35
CA TYR A 175 11.40 -10.17 14.30
C TYR A 175 12.15 -9.10 13.51
N ALA A 176 11.66 -7.87 13.52
CA ALA A 176 12.27 -6.74 12.79
C ALA A 176 13.52 -6.18 13.50
N CYS A 177 13.69 -6.54 14.77
CA CYS A 177 14.83 -6.17 15.60
C CYS A 177 15.10 -4.65 15.68
N ARG A 178 14.04 -3.90 16.00
CA ARG A 178 14.12 -2.48 16.36
C ARG A 178 14.12 -2.33 17.88
N SER A 179 14.79 -1.27 18.36
CA SER A 179 14.87 -0.97 19.79
C SER A 179 13.70 -0.13 20.31
N LYS A 180 13.04 0.63 19.42
CA LYS A 180 11.91 1.50 19.74
C LYS A 180 10.60 0.91 19.24
N GLN A 181 9.52 1.26 19.94
CA GLN A 181 8.16 1.02 19.47
C GLN A 181 7.92 1.73 18.14
N VAL A 182 7.02 1.16 17.35
CA VAL A 182 6.58 1.69 16.06
C VAL A 182 5.07 1.87 16.06
N TRP A 183 4.33 1.08 16.84
CA TRP A 183 2.88 1.17 16.90
C TRP A 183 2.50 1.97 18.15
N ASP A 184 1.84 3.11 17.98
CA ASP A 184 1.31 3.91 19.09
C ASP A 184 0.27 3.10 19.87
N ASP A 185 0.33 3.13 21.21
CA ASP A 185 -0.61 2.47 22.11
C ASP A 185 -2.01 3.10 22.08
N GLY A 186 -2.12 4.39 21.71
CA GLY A 186 -3.36 5.15 21.59
C GLY A 186 -4.25 4.75 20.41
N GLY A 187 -3.65 4.13 19.39
CA GLY A 187 -4.33 3.78 18.14
C GLY A 187 -3.78 4.56 16.97
N ASP A 188 -3.63 3.88 15.84
CA ASP A 188 -3.12 4.45 14.60
C ASP A 188 -3.60 3.63 13.39
N ILE A 189 -3.14 3.97 12.19
CA ILE A 189 -3.25 3.19 10.97
C ILE A 189 -1.93 2.50 10.70
N VAL A 190 -1.98 1.17 10.52
CA VAL A 190 -0.86 0.42 9.94
C VAL A 190 -1.13 0.21 8.47
N GLU A 191 -0.13 0.53 7.66
CA GLU A 191 -0.09 0.32 6.23
C GLU A 191 0.87 -0.81 5.88
N LEU A 192 0.46 -1.71 5.00
CA LEU A 192 1.29 -2.72 4.36
C LEU A 192 1.63 -2.26 2.96
N LEU A 193 2.91 -1.99 2.73
CA LEU A 193 3.45 -1.54 1.46
C LEU A 193 4.12 -2.73 0.73
N GLY A 194 3.87 -2.81 -0.57
CA GLY A 194 4.47 -3.79 -1.45
C GLY A 194 5.92 -3.46 -1.80
N ARG A 195 6.54 -4.34 -2.58
CA ARG A 195 7.88 -4.13 -3.11
C ARG A 195 7.89 -2.84 -3.97
N GLY A 196 8.53 -1.80 -3.46
CA GLY A 196 8.63 -0.50 -4.13
C GLY A 196 7.61 0.55 -3.70
N GLY A 197 6.85 0.31 -2.61
CA GLY A 197 6.14 1.37 -1.88
C GLY A 197 4.62 1.44 -2.08
N GLY A 198 4.03 0.69 -3.01
CA GLY A 198 2.58 0.74 -3.24
C GLY A 198 1.76 0.15 -2.08
N LEU A 199 0.70 0.84 -1.63
CA LEU A 199 -0.18 0.37 -0.55
C LEU A 199 -0.98 -0.89 -0.94
N LEU A 200 -0.75 -1.99 -0.24
CA LEU A 200 -1.47 -3.26 -0.42
C LEU A 200 -2.70 -3.38 0.50
N SER A 201 -2.57 -2.93 1.74
CA SER A 201 -3.58 -3.06 2.78
C SER A 201 -3.31 -2.03 3.85
N SER A 202 -4.35 -1.38 4.36
CA SER A 202 -4.28 -0.59 5.59
C SER A 202 -5.22 -1.16 6.63
N ARG A 203 -4.93 -0.92 7.91
CA ARG A 203 -5.82 -1.26 9.00
C ARG A 203 -5.62 -0.31 10.17
N ARG A 204 -6.71 0.33 10.58
CA ARG A 204 -6.78 1.12 11.81
C ARG A 204 -6.90 0.22 13.04
N TYR A 205 -6.34 0.67 14.16
CA TYR A 205 -6.45 0.01 15.47
C TYR A 205 -6.50 1.07 16.58
N GLY A 206 -6.84 0.63 17.79
CA GLY A 206 -7.05 1.51 18.94
C GLY A 206 -8.34 2.34 18.82
N THR A 207 -8.50 3.29 19.73
CA THR A 207 -9.67 4.18 19.74
C THR A 207 -9.41 5.31 18.75
N PRO A 208 -10.34 5.63 17.83
CA PRO A 208 -10.19 6.82 17.02
C PRO A 208 -9.96 8.04 17.93
N PRO A 209 -9.01 8.94 17.61
CA PRO A 209 -8.92 10.20 18.33
C PRO A 209 -10.31 10.87 18.30
N ALA A 210 -10.74 11.41 19.44
CA ALA A 210 -12.00 12.15 19.50
C ALA A 210 -11.98 13.25 18.41
N PRO A 211 -13.10 13.47 17.70
CA PRO A 211 -13.14 14.56 16.73
C PRO A 211 -12.77 15.86 17.44
N THR A 212 -11.70 16.50 16.97
CA THR A 212 -11.36 17.86 17.42
C THR A 212 -12.48 18.77 16.94
N ALA A 213 -13.23 19.35 17.88
CA ALA A 213 -14.25 20.36 17.63
C ALA A 213 -13.65 21.64 17.07
#